data_AF-A0A8C2WQ86-F1
#
_entry.id   AF-A0A8C2WQ86-F1
#
_cell.length_a   1.000
_cell.length_b   1.000
_cell.length_c   1.000
_cell.angle_alpha   90.00
_cell.angle_beta   90.00
_cell.angle_gamma   90.00
#
_symmetry.space_group_name_H-M   'P 1'
#
loop_
_entity.id
_entity.type
_entity.pdbx_description
1 polymer ?
#
loop_
_entity_poly.entity_id
_entity_poly.type
_entity_poly.pdbx_seq_one_letter_code
_entity_poly.pdbx_strand_id
1 'polypeptide(L)'
;MSQSSPCLWTQLPQSSRSPCDRYKHACCSHDGNVYILGGRNSSGLRDFWRYSVVCNDWTELNCTSEAAPEELEEHAMVAHEGFLYVFGGILDSAYTRWRCPLWVFDFAKQKWVHCQRQPRPAQTQMPTNRKAHSAVVVGSAMLVYGGFVDMKGSSQDFWSLDLDTMAWSLLSGPQQSSLGPGPRHSHSAVANQSCMYLFGGLKGLREQRDFWKWNSTSHTWSSLKNKSGPSRLMGHSAVAYKDSMLIFGGGESQNSPKNCLWRYNFTTQSWGQVATLPGSNPPDKIHHCCAGLGPSYKSNSSSSSSGIQPGLLGGKLRPFKNKCFPAPLTFLGSEGAIELETFSPDRCYGSKTLAPSSNLDTSTEGLMGTDAQRIGNCLTFENKSFRTQWSPTEDPLDEEDQDVDQHLPDLLLVLGGRPCTRHSPISIWQMTLTDS
;
A
#
# COMPACT_ATOMS: atom_id res chain seq x y z
N MET A 1 -3.62 34.32 -12.19
CA MET A 1 -4.03 33.11 -11.45
C MET A 1 -3.87 31.95 -12.42
N SER A 2 -2.99 30.98 -12.16
CA SER A 2 -2.96 29.77 -12.98
C SER A 2 -4.22 28.96 -12.66
N GLN A 3 -5.10 28.78 -13.64
CA GLN A 3 -6.20 27.83 -13.48
C GLN A 3 -5.58 26.44 -13.35
N SER A 4 -5.90 25.72 -12.28
CA SER A 4 -5.50 24.32 -12.14
C SER A 4 -6.28 23.51 -13.17
N SER A 5 -5.57 22.81 -14.06
CA SER A 5 -6.19 21.92 -15.04
C SER A 5 -7.10 20.91 -14.32
N PRO A 6 -8.35 20.71 -14.78
CA PRO A 6 -9.30 19.88 -14.07
C PRO A 6 -8.90 18.40 -14.19
N CYS A 7 -8.94 17.69 -13.08
CA CYS A 7 -8.72 16.24 -13.07
C CYS A 7 -9.95 15.50 -13.62
N LEU A 8 -9.68 14.45 -14.41
CA LEU A 8 -10.67 13.47 -14.81
C LEU A 8 -10.57 12.29 -13.83
N TRP A 9 -11.71 11.92 -13.25
CA TRP A 9 -11.84 10.68 -12.49
C TRP A 9 -12.62 9.64 -13.30
N THR A 10 -12.28 8.37 -13.15
CA THR A 10 -12.94 7.26 -13.84
C THR A 10 -12.99 6.06 -12.90
N GLN A 11 -14.19 5.54 -12.67
CA GLN A 11 -14.35 4.29 -11.91
C GLN A 11 -13.94 3.12 -12.81
N LEU A 12 -12.98 2.30 -12.35
CA LEU A 12 -12.54 1.15 -13.12
C LEU A 12 -13.48 -0.05 -12.88
N PRO A 13 -13.90 -0.77 -13.94
CA PRO A 13 -14.74 -1.95 -13.80
C PRO A 13 -13.96 -3.04 -13.06
N GLN A 14 -14.60 -3.68 -12.09
CA GLN A 14 -13.99 -4.76 -11.32
C GLN A 14 -14.06 -6.07 -12.09
N SER A 15 -13.01 -6.89 -11.97
CA SER A 15 -13.00 -8.25 -12.50
C SER A 15 -13.87 -9.19 -11.65
N SER A 16 -14.12 -10.41 -12.15
CA SER A 16 -15.01 -11.38 -11.50
C SER A 16 -14.49 -11.89 -10.15
N ARG A 17 -13.16 -11.87 -9.94
CA ARG A 17 -12.53 -12.25 -8.66
C ARG A 17 -11.80 -11.03 -8.11
N SER A 18 -12.46 -10.28 -7.24
CA SER A 18 -11.92 -9.05 -6.64
C SER A 18 -12.10 -9.05 -5.11
N PRO A 19 -11.25 -8.34 -4.35
CA PRO A 19 -11.47 -8.14 -2.93
C PRO A 19 -12.80 -7.42 -2.66
N CYS A 20 -13.45 -7.76 -1.54
CA CYS A 20 -14.65 -7.06 -1.09
C CYS A 20 -14.36 -5.58 -0.72
N ASP A 21 -15.38 -4.73 -0.80
CA ASP A 21 -15.29 -3.33 -0.37
C ASP A 21 -14.98 -3.22 1.13
N ARG A 22 -14.06 -2.31 1.45
CA ARG A 22 -13.29 -2.30 2.70
C ARG A 22 -12.74 -0.93 3.01
N TYR A 23 -12.48 -0.67 4.29
CA TYR A 23 -11.89 0.58 4.79
C TYR A 23 -10.80 0.25 5.83
N LYS A 24 -9.92 1.20 6.15
CA LYS A 24 -8.77 1.02 7.05
C LYS A 24 -7.76 -0.08 6.64
N HIS A 25 -7.77 -0.48 5.36
CA HIS A 25 -6.71 -1.29 4.76
C HIS A 25 -5.50 -0.40 4.46
N ALA A 26 -4.32 -0.97 4.33
CA ALA A 26 -3.18 -0.28 3.72
C ALA A 26 -3.01 -0.72 2.26
N CYS A 27 -2.39 0.15 1.47
CA CYS A 27 -2.00 -0.12 0.10
C CYS A 27 -0.62 0.49 -0.19
N CYS A 28 0.12 -0.11 -1.12
CA CYS A 28 1.30 0.49 -1.73
C CYS A 28 1.47 0.01 -3.17
N SER A 29 2.13 0.82 -3.99
CA SER A 29 2.53 0.46 -5.35
C SER A 29 3.95 -0.10 -5.37
N HIS A 30 4.19 -1.06 -6.27
CA HIS A 30 5.52 -1.56 -6.62
C HIS A 30 5.43 -2.23 -7.99
N ASP A 31 6.34 -1.87 -8.92
CA ASP A 31 6.49 -2.48 -10.24
C ASP A 31 5.14 -2.66 -10.97
N GLY A 32 4.51 -1.53 -11.32
CA GLY A 32 3.24 -1.46 -12.03
C GLY A 32 2.00 -2.05 -11.33
N ASN A 33 2.16 -2.60 -10.13
CA ASN A 33 1.11 -3.26 -9.37
C ASN A 33 0.74 -2.49 -8.10
N VAL A 34 -0.51 -2.59 -7.65
CA VAL A 34 -0.96 -2.12 -6.34
C VAL A 34 -1.24 -3.30 -5.44
N TYR A 35 -0.60 -3.33 -4.28
CA TYR A 35 -0.82 -4.32 -3.25
C TYR A 35 -1.75 -3.73 -2.19
N ILE A 36 -2.77 -4.48 -1.77
CA ILE A 36 -3.64 -4.14 -0.64
C ILE A 36 -3.63 -5.27 0.39
N LEU A 37 -3.64 -4.90 1.68
CA LEU A 37 -3.67 -5.86 2.78
C LEU A 37 -4.79 -5.52 3.76
N GLY A 38 -5.57 -6.54 4.12
CA GLY A 38 -6.51 -6.51 5.23
C GLY A 38 -7.53 -5.37 5.16
N GLY A 39 -7.66 -4.66 6.28
CA GLY A 39 -8.70 -3.66 6.53
C GLY A 39 -9.93 -4.27 7.20
N ARG A 40 -11.07 -3.61 7.01
CA ARG A 40 -12.34 -3.98 7.63
C ARG A 40 -13.52 -3.89 6.68
N ASN A 41 -14.46 -4.83 6.79
CA ASN A 41 -15.81 -4.73 6.26
C ASN A 41 -16.86 -4.86 7.41
N SER A 42 -17.62 -5.95 7.47
CA SER A 42 -18.32 -6.43 8.67
C SER A 42 -17.34 -6.91 9.77
N SER A 43 -16.27 -7.61 9.38
CA SER A 43 -15.21 -8.14 10.25
C SER A 43 -13.85 -7.53 9.92
N GLY A 44 -12.81 -7.90 10.68
CA GLY A 44 -11.43 -7.71 10.21
C GLY A 44 -11.17 -8.57 8.98
N LEU A 45 -10.09 -8.22 8.27
CA LEU A 45 -9.66 -8.87 7.04
C LEU A 45 -8.16 -9.16 7.14
N ARG A 46 -7.75 -10.33 6.64
CA ARG A 46 -6.35 -10.82 6.58
C ARG A 46 -5.89 -11.13 5.16
N ASP A 47 -6.75 -10.91 4.18
CA ASP A 47 -6.50 -11.23 2.78
C ASP A 47 -5.54 -10.22 2.16
N PHE A 48 -4.67 -10.73 1.29
CA PHE A 48 -3.61 -9.97 0.64
C PHE A 48 -3.82 -10.07 -0.87
N TRP A 49 -3.90 -8.94 -1.55
CA TRP A 49 -4.27 -8.87 -2.96
C TRP A 49 -3.33 -7.97 -3.74
N ARG A 50 -3.07 -8.35 -4.99
CA ARG A 50 -2.34 -7.56 -5.98
C ARG A 50 -3.27 -7.20 -7.12
N TYR A 51 -3.35 -5.93 -7.46
CA TYR A 51 -4.04 -5.41 -8.64
C TYR A 51 -3.01 -5.06 -9.71
N SER A 52 -3.14 -5.69 -10.88
CA SER A 52 -2.37 -5.32 -12.08
C SER A 52 -3.15 -4.27 -12.84
N VAL A 53 -2.55 -3.09 -12.99
CA VAL A 53 -3.19 -1.96 -13.69
C VAL A 53 -3.19 -2.17 -15.21
N VAL A 54 -2.15 -2.81 -15.74
CA VAL A 54 -2.03 -3.19 -17.17
C VAL A 54 -3.16 -4.14 -17.58
N CYS A 55 -3.47 -5.13 -16.73
CA CYS A 55 -4.51 -6.13 -17.00
C CYS A 55 -5.91 -5.72 -16.51
N ASN A 56 -6.01 -4.69 -15.65
CA ASN A 56 -7.20 -4.37 -14.86
C ASN A 56 -7.77 -5.61 -14.12
N ASP A 57 -6.93 -6.35 -13.42
CA ASP A 57 -7.32 -7.59 -12.76
C ASP A 57 -6.64 -7.78 -11.38
N TRP A 58 -7.30 -8.55 -10.53
CA TRP A 58 -6.95 -8.83 -9.14
C TRP A 58 -6.43 -10.27 -8.97
N THR A 59 -5.27 -10.42 -8.36
CA THR A 59 -4.73 -11.71 -7.90
C THR A 59 -4.75 -11.73 -6.37
N GLU A 60 -5.41 -12.72 -5.78
CA GLU A 60 -5.27 -13.01 -4.35
C GLU A 60 -3.95 -13.71 -4.10
N LEU A 61 -3.13 -13.15 -3.23
CA LEU A 61 -1.81 -13.67 -2.84
C LEU A 61 -1.96 -14.54 -1.60
N ASN A 62 -2.27 -15.82 -1.83
CA ASN A 62 -2.50 -16.84 -0.79
C ASN A 62 -1.19 -17.26 -0.08
N CYS A 63 -0.51 -16.30 0.53
CA CYS A 63 0.78 -16.46 1.20
C CYS A 63 0.60 -16.84 2.69
N THR A 64 -0.31 -17.75 3.00
CA THR A 64 -0.61 -18.19 4.38
C THR A 64 0.57 -18.92 5.00
N SER A 65 1.22 -18.31 5.99
CA SER A 65 2.33 -18.88 6.75
C SER A 65 2.41 -18.22 8.13
N GLU A 66 3.14 -18.81 9.08
CA GLU A 66 3.44 -18.20 10.39
C GLU A 66 4.19 -16.85 10.28
N ALA A 67 4.77 -16.54 9.12
CA ALA A 67 5.41 -15.26 8.81
C ALA A 67 4.44 -14.20 8.29
N ALA A 68 3.20 -14.58 7.94
CA ALA A 68 2.17 -13.66 7.47
C ALA A 68 1.49 -12.92 8.64
N PRO A 69 0.92 -11.73 8.40
CA PRO A 69 0.04 -11.08 9.35
C PRO A 69 -1.30 -11.82 9.52
N GLU A 70 -1.91 -11.65 10.69
CA GLU A 70 -3.30 -12.05 10.96
C GLU A 70 -4.29 -11.01 10.37
N GLU A 71 -5.51 -10.91 10.89
CA GLU A 71 -6.40 -9.80 10.58
C GLU A 71 -5.78 -8.46 11.02
N LEU A 72 -5.73 -7.50 10.11
CA LEU A 72 -5.09 -6.20 10.34
C LEU A 72 -5.94 -5.04 9.79
N GLU A 73 -6.34 -4.12 10.65
CA GLU A 73 -6.87 -2.80 10.27
C GLU A 73 -6.02 -1.66 10.83
N GLU A 74 -5.98 -0.50 10.16
CA GLU A 74 -5.24 0.70 10.59
C GLU A 74 -3.70 0.50 10.76
N HIS A 75 -3.12 -0.45 10.01
CA HIS A 75 -1.68 -0.64 9.86
C HIS A 75 -1.11 0.32 8.78
N ALA A 76 0.22 0.44 8.70
CA ALA A 76 0.89 1.10 7.59
C ALA A 76 1.67 0.09 6.75
N MET A 77 1.82 0.38 5.46
CA MET A 77 2.52 -0.46 4.49
C MET A 77 3.40 0.40 3.58
N VAL A 78 4.65 0.02 3.38
CA VAL A 78 5.60 0.71 2.49
C VAL A 78 6.41 -0.29 1.66
N ALA A 79 6.75 0.08 0.43
CA ALA A 79 7.64 -0.70 -0.43
C ALA A 79 9.03 -0.06 -0.47
N HIS A 80 10.09 -0.89 -0.45
CA HIS A 80 11.48 -0.46 -0.61
C HIS A 80 12.32 -1.65 -1.13
N GLU A 81 13.13 -1.41 -2.17
CA GLU A 81 14.13 -2.35 -2.71
C GLU A 81 13.67 -3.83 -2.85
N GLY A 82 12.50 -4.06 -3.46
CA GLY A 82 11.98 -5.42 -3.71
C GLY A 82 11.31 -6.08 -2.49
N PHE A 83 11.14 -5.34 -1.40
CA PHE A 83 10.41 -5.79 -0.21
C PHE A 83 9.25 -4.85 0.13
N LEU A 84 8.21 -5.43 0.73
CA LEU A 84 7.07 -4.72 1.30
C LEU A 84 7.08 -4.92 2.82
N TYR A 85 6.99 -3.81 3.55
CA TYR A 85 7.08 -3.74 5.00
C TYR A 85 5.73 -3.32 5.56
N VAL A 86 5.16 -4.13 6.44
CA VAL A 86 3.90 -3.85 7.14
C VAL A 86 4.22 -3.63 8.61
N PHE A 87 3.73 -2.52 9.18
CA PHE A 87 3.92 -2.21 10.59
C PHE A 87 2.61 -1.87 11.31
N GLY A 88 2.48 -2.39 12.53
CA GLY A 88 1.41 -2.07 13.48
C GLY A 88 0.01 -2.50 13.04
N GLY A 89 -0.99 -1.75 13.48
CA GLY A 89 -2.42 -2.02 13.28
C GLY A 89 -3.17 -2.44 14.53
N ILE A 90 -4.48 -2.64 14.41
CA ILE A 90 -5.29 -3.40 15.37
C ILE A 90 -5.02 -4.87 15.13
N LEU A 91 -4.71 -5.59 16.22
CA LEU A 91 -4.48 -7.02 16.27
C LEU A 91 -5.44 -7.58 17.32
N ASP A 92 -6.26 -8.56 16.94
CA ASP A 92 -7.25 -9.17 17.86
C ASP A 92 -6.61 -10.23 18.78
N SER A 93 -5.37 -10.64 18.47
CA SER A 93 -4.64 -11.71 19.15
C SER A 93 -3.72 -11.22 20.28
N ALA A 94 -3.87 -11.85 21.44
CA ALA A 94 -2.99 -11.64 22.61
C ALA A 94 -1.53 -12.05 22.39
N TYR A 95 -1.22 -12.80 21.31
CA TYR A 95 0.11 -13.31 20.99
C TYR A 95 1.13 -12.21 20.64
N THR A 96 0.63 -11.02 20.29
CA THR A 96 1.44 -9.90 19.79
C THR A 96 1.95 -8.95 20.88
N ARG A 97 1.51 -9.10 22.14
CA ARG A 97 1.91 -8.22 23.27
C ARG A 97 3.42 -8.15 23.54
N TRP A 98 4.20 -9.09 22.99
CA TRP A 98 5.64 -9.25 23.24
C TRP A 98 6.51 -9.19 21.97
N ARG A 99 5.96 -8.86 20.80
CA ARG A 99 6.72 -8.71 19.56
C ARG A 99 6.48 -7.35 18.91
N CYS A 100 7.52 -6.80 18.30
CA CYS A 100 7.37 -5.66 17.40
C CYS A 100 6.55 -6.14 16.17
N PRO A 101 5.38 -5.53 15.88
CA PRO A 101 4.47 -5.98 14.83
C PRO A 101 4.97 -5.52 13.46
N LEU A 102 6.03 -6.17 12.98
CA LEU A 102 6.69 -5.90 11.70
C LEU A 102 6.70 -7.18 10.86
N TRP A 103 6.04 -7.13 9.71
CA TRP A 103 6.03 -8.21 8.72
C TRP A 103 6.70 -7.73 7.44
N VAL A 104 7.41 -8.63 6.77
CA VAL A 104 8.09 -8.33 5.50
C VAL A 104 7.67 -9.35 4.46
N PHE A 105 7.28 -8.86 3.29
CA PHE A 105 6.97 -9.65 2.10
C PHE A 105 8.08 -9.44 1.06
N ASP A 106 8.58 -10.54 0.52
CA ASP A 106 9.58 -10.59 -0.53
C ASP A 106 8.87 -10.67 -1.89
N PHE A 107 8.90 -9.60 -2.69
CA PHE A 107 8.16 -9.54 -3.96
C PHE A 107 8.67 -10.59 -4.95
N ALA A 108 9.99 -10.78 -5.07
CA ALA A 108 10.57 -11.76 -5.98
C ALA A 108 10.20 -13.20 -5.60
N LYS A 109 10.13 -13.52 -4.30
CA LYS A 109 9.77 -14.87 -3.81
C LYS A 109 8.28 -15.05 -3.52
N GLN A 110 7.46 -14.02 -3.73
CA GLN A 110 6.01 -13.97 -3.44
C GLN A 110 5.65 -14.57 -2.07
N LYS A 111 6.41 -14.25 -1.02
CA LYS A 111 6.20 -14.82 0.32
C LYS A 111 6.54 -13.88 1.46
N TRP A 112 5.86 -14.08 2.57
CA TRP A 112 6.23 -13.48 3.84
C TRP A 112 7.52 -14.10 4.38
N VAL A 113 8.41 -13.27 4.93
CA VAL A 113 9.68 -13.67 5.51
C VAL A 113 9.77 -13.20 6.95
N HIS A 114 10.21 -14.09 7.85
CA HIS A 114 10.41 -13.72 9.24
C HIS A 114 11.57 -12.75 9.41
N CYS A 115 11.33 -11.62 10.07
CA CYS A 115 12.36 -10.72 10.57
C CYS A 115 13.07 -11.30 11.82
N GLN A 116 13.69 -12.48 11.68
CA GLN A 116 14.49 -13.08 12.76
C GLN A 116 15.89 -12.46 12.81
N ARG A 117 16.02 -11.35 13.53
CA ARG A 117 17.24 -11.08 14.30
C ARG A 117 16.97 -11.44 15.76
N GLN A 118 17.80 -12.30 16.33
CA GLN A 118 17.93 -12.32 17.79
C GLN A 118 18.30 -10.90 18.22
N PRO A 119 17.62 -10.29 19.21
CA PRO A 119 18.01 -8.98 19.70
C PRO A 119 19.44 -9.09 20.22
N ARG A 120 20.37 -8.36 19.59
CA ARG A 120 21.69 -8.17 20.20
C ARG A 120 21.44 -7.52 21.56
N PRO A 121 22.11 -7.94 22.66
CA PRO A 121 21.83 -7.45 24.01
C PRO A 121 22.08 -5.93 24.23
N ALA A 122 22.41 -5.19 23.17
CA ALA A 122 22.57 -3.73 23.13
C ALA A 122 21.52 -2.99 22.27
N GLN A 123 20.51 -3.66 21.69
CA GLN A 123 19.41 -2.99 20.97
C GLN A 123 18.27 -2.66 21.95
N THR A 124 18.34 -1.47 22.55
CA THR A 124 17.59 -1.17 23.79
C THR A 124 16.17 -0.66 23.61
N GLN A 125 15.71 -0.29 22.40
CA GLN A 125 14.37 0.27 22.18
C GLN A 125 13.76 -0.11 20.82
N MET A 126 12.49 -0.51 20.83
CA MET A 126 11.65 -0.77 19.64
C MET A 126 10.27 -0.14 19.86
N PRO A 127 9.53 0.24 18.79
CA PRO A 127 8.18 0.75 18.93
C PRO A 127 7.22 -0.34 19.44
N THR A 128 6.38 0.02 20.41
CA THR A 128 5.17 -0.76 20.75
C THR A 128 4.19 -0.74 19.59
N ASN A 129 3.27 -1.72 19.56
CA ASN A 129 2.15 -1.73 18.61
C ASN A 129 1.38 -0.39 18.64
N ARG A 130 0.87 -0.01 17.46
CA ARG A 130 0.17 1.25 17.22
C ARG A 130 -0.68 1.17 15.97
N LYS A 131 -1.84 1.80 16.01
CA LYS A 131 -2.78 1.90 14.89
C LYS A 131 -2.94 3.33 14.38
N ALA A 132 -3.35 3.49 13.13
CA ALA A 132 -3.60 4.78 12.48
C ALA A 132 -2.42 5.77 12.62
N HIS A 133 -1.21 5.24 12.55
CA HIS A 133 0.03 5.99 12.38
C HIS A 133 0.29 6.22 10.87
N SER A 134 1.24 7.09 10.53
CA SER A 134 1.78 7.15 9.17
C SER A 134 3.17 6.52 9.13
N ALA A 135 3.50 5.93 7.98
CA ALA A 135 4.86 5.49 7.66
C ALA A 135 5.26 5.97 6.27
N VAL A 136 6.52 6.37 6.09
CA VAL A 136 7.11 6.77 4.80
C VAL A 136 8.55 6.29 4.71
N VAL A 137 9.10 6.16 3.51
CA VAL A 137 10.52 5.80 3.30
C VAL A 137 11.30 7.04 2.87
N VAL A 138 12.42 7.31 3.55
CA VAL A 138 13.37 8.40 3.22
C VAL A 138 14.78 7.82 3.25
N GLY A 139 15.45 7.76 2.10
CA GLY A 139 16.68 6.97 1.96
C GLY A 139 16.39 5.47 2.16
N SER A 140 17.25 4.76 2.91
CA SER A 140 17.02 3.38 3.36
C SER A 140 16.36 3.28 4.75
N ALA A 141 15.61 4.32 5.17
CA ALA A 141 14.93 4.35 6.46
C ALA A 141 13.41 4.47 6.31
N MET A 142 12.67 3.55 6.95
CA MET A 142 11.22 3.68 7.17
C MET A 142 10.99 4.52 8.43
N LEU A 143 10.37 5.68 8.24
CA LEU A 143 10.01 6.63 9.29
C LEU A 143 8.57 6.39 9.72
N VAL A 144 8.31 6.25 11.03
CA VAL A 144 6.99 5.97 11.60
C VAL A 144 6.62 7.04 12.62
N TYR A 145 5.53 7.77 12.41
CA TYR A 145 5.10 8.86 13.29
C TYR A 145 3.73 8.62 13.94
N GLY A 146 3.67 8.84 15.25
CA GLY A 146 2.43 8.93 16.02
C GLY A 146 1.62 7.63 16.07
N GLY A 147 0.32 7.71 15.79
CA GLY A 147 -0.64 6.62 15.93
C GLY A 147 -1.29 6.58 17.32
N PHE A 148 -2.17 5.60 17.52
CA PHE A 148 -2.85 5.33 18.79
C PHE A 148 -2.27 4.04 19.41
N VAL A 149 -1.82 4.11 20.66
CA VAL A 149 -1.14 3.04 21.40
C VAL A 149 -1.99 2.64 22.59
N ASP A 150 -2.92 1.69 22.40
CA ASP A 150 -3.78 1.09 23.43
C ASP A 150 -4.23 2.09 24.52
N MET A 151 -3.96 1.79 25.80
CA MET A 151 -4.31 2.63 26.95
C MET A 151 -3.48 3.93 27.07
N LYS A 152 -2.41 4.11 26.28
CA LYS A 152 -1.65 5.37 26.23
C LYS A 152 -2.32 6.42 25.34
N GLY A 153 -3.24 6.02 24.46
CA GLY A 153 -3.93 6.91 23.55
C GLY A 153 -3.07 7.39 22.37
N SER A 154 -3.27 8.63 21.92
CA SER A 154 -2.50 9.19 20.81
C SER A 154 -1.03 9.40 21.20
N SER A 155 -0.12 8.87 20.39
CA SER A 155 1.32 8.97 20.56
C SER A 155 1.90 10.10 19.69
N GLN A 156 3.02 10.67 20.14
CA GLN A 156 3.89 11.55 19.36
C GLN A 156 5.26 10.91 19.05
N ASP A 157 5.44 9.63 19.37
CA ASP A 157 6.72 8.96 19.15
C ASP A 157 7.05 9.00 17.66
N PHE A 158 8.32 9.25 17.37
CA PHE A 158 8.84 9.24 16.03
C PHE A 158 9.99 8.24 15.95
N TRP A 159 9.79 7.20 15.17
CA TRP A 159 10.71 6.07 15.04
C TRP A 159 11.30 6.02 13.63
N SER A 160 12.52 5.52 13.54
CA SER A 160 13.17 5.10 12.30
C SER A 160 13.47 3.61 12.38
N LEU A 161 13.11 2.86 11.34
CA LEU A 161 13.64 1.54 11.04
C LEU A 161 14.64 1.69 9.90
N ASP A 162 15.91 1.48 10.19
CA ASP A 162 16.95 1.30 9.19
C ASP A 162 16.70 -0.04 8.48
N LEU A 163 16.44 0.00 7.15
CA LEU A 163 15.98 -1.15 6.37
C LEU A 163 17.12 -2.09 5.95
N ASP A 164 18.36 -1.57 5.89
CA ASP A 164 19.58 -2.36 5.65
C ASP A 164 19.91 -3.28 6.84
N THR A 165 19.74 -2.77 8.06
CA THR A 165 20.12 -3.45 9.31
C THR A 165 18.91 -3.97 10.10
N MET A 166 17.69 -3.62 9.71
CA MET A 166 16.46 -3.91 10.43
C MET A 166 16.51 -3.47 11.90
N ALA A 167 17.15 -2.31 12.15
CA ALA A 167 17.35 -1.76 13.48
C ALA A 167 16.41 -0.56 13.73
N TRP A 168 15.67 -0.61 14.85
CA TRP A 168 14.85 0.51 15.29
C TRP A 168 15.67 1.55 16.06
N SER A 169 15.35 2.82 15.86
CA SER A 169 15.86 3.97 16.60
C SER A 169 14.73 4.96 16.90
N LEU A 170 14.67 5.46 18.14
CA LEU A 170 13.75 6.52 18.53
C LEU A 170 14.34 7.87 18.12
N LEU A 171 13.77 8.53 17.11
CA LEU A 171 14.18 9.87 16.67
C LEU A 171 13.66 10.96 17.61
N SER A 172 12.42 10.83 18.09
CA SER A 172 11.85 11.75 19.07
C SER A 172 10.82 11.08 19.96
N GLY A 173 10.91 11.32 21.27
CA GLY A 173 10.01 10.76 22.29
C GLY A 173 9.20 11.81 23.05
N PRO A 174 8.29 11.39 23.95
CA PRO A 174 7.38 12.30 24.67
C PRO A 174 8.09 13.25 25.65
N GLN A 175 9.34 12.99 26.04
CA GLN A 175 10.12 13.87 26.93
C GLN A 175 10.94 14.94 26.20
N GLN A 176 11.03 14.91 24.86
CA GLN A 176 11.66 15.99 24.10
C GLN A 176 10.64 17.11 23.83
N SER A 177 11.04 18.36 24.11
CA SER A 177 10.14 19.50 24.18
C SER A 177 9.54 19.89 22.82
N SER A 178 8.25 19.57 22.65
CA SER A 178 7.17 20.34 21.98
C SER A 178 7.34 20.93 20.56
N LEU A 179 8.49 20.80 19.87
CA LEU A 179 8.71 21.38 18.53
C LEU A 179 8.11 20.57 17.37
N GLY A 180 7.54 19.39 17.65
CA GLY A 180 6.96 18.49 16.65
C GLY A 180 5.45 18.65 16.44
N PRO A 181 4.85 17.82 15.56
CA PRO A 181 3.41 17.79 15.34
C PRO A 181 2.59 17.52 16.61
N GLY A 182 3.17 16.91 17.64
CA GLY A 182 2.45 16.48 18.86
C GLY A 182 1.58 15.24 18.63
N PRO A 183 0.92 14.72 19.68
CA PRO A 183 0.38 13.37 19.71
C PRO A 183 -0.87 13.23 18.85
N ARG A 184 -0.81 12.36 17.83
CA ARG A 184 -1.89 12.26 16.83
C ARG A 184 -1.99 10.91 16.12
N HIS A 185 -3.18 10.62 15.61
CA HIS A 185 -3.48 9.45 14.78
C HIS A 185 -4.41 9.83 13.59
N SER A 186 -4.62 8.93 12.64
CA SER A 186 -5.46 9.12 11.44
C SER A 186 -5.07 10.33 10.57
N HIS A 187 -3.77 10.67 10.59
CA HIS A 187 -3.12 11.66 9.73
C HIS A 187 -2.50 10.97 8.51
N SER A 188 -2.23 11.72 7.44
CA SER A 188 -1.43 11.23 6.32
C SER A 188 -0.02 11.81 6.37
N ALA A 189 0.92 11.14 5.71
CA ALA A 189 2.23 11.67 5.44
C ALA A 189 2.77 11.18 4.09
N VAL A 190 3.70 11.95 3.50
CA VAL A 190 4.43 11.60 2.29
C VAL A 190 5.92 11.89 2.46
N ALA A 191 6.77 11.12 1.81
CA ALA A 191 8.17 11.48 1.62
C ALA A 191 8.31 12.36 0.37
N ASN A 192 9.18 13.37 0.43
CA ASN A 192 9.73 14.04 -0.74
C ASN A 192 11.17 14.45 -0.45
N GLN A 193 12.11 14.04 -1.30
CA GLN A 193 13.55 14.19 -1.07
C GLN A 193 13.93 13.68 0.34
N SER A 194 14.80 14.39 1.04
CA SER A 194 15.26 14.09 2.40
C SER A 194 14.26 14.51 3.51
N CYS A 195 12.95 14.58 3.23
CA CYS A 195 11.94 15.15 4.13
C CYS A 195 10.64 14.33 4.21
N MET A 196 10.03 14.31 5.39
CA MET A 196 8.67 13.79 5.63
C MET A 196 7.71 14.96 5.80
N TYR A 197 6.62 14.97 5.04
CA TYR A 197 5.55 15.95 5.13
C TYR A 197 4.30 15.29 5.74
N LEU A 198 3.70 15.89 6.76
CA LEU A 198 2.60 15.32 7.54
C LEU A 198 1.45 16.32 7.64
N PHE A 199 0.22 15.88 7.33
CA PHE A 199 -0.99 16.72 7.39
C PHE A 199 -2.07 16.13 8.30
N GLY A 200 -2.69 16.99 9.12
CA GLY A 200 -3.98 16.72 9.77
C GLY A 200 -3.98 15.57 10.79
N GLY A 201 -5.07 14.81 10.80
CA GLY A 201 -5.38 13.77 11.79
C GLY A 201 -5.99 14.30 13.09
N LEU A 202 -6.12 13.43 14.08
CA LEU A 202 -6.74 13.70 15.39
C LEU A 202 -5.69 13.90 16.47
N LYS A 203 -5.73 15.02 17.19
CA LYS A 203 -5.05 15.21 18.49
C LYS A 203 -6.09 15.06 19.61
N GLY A 204 -6.08 13.91 20.29
CA GLY A 204 -7.18 13.56 21.21
C GLY A 204 -8.51 13.54 20.45
N LEU A 205 -9.45 14.42 20.84
CA LEU A 205 -10.77 14.59 20.22
C LEU A 205 -10.85 15.82 19.28
N ARG A 206 -9.73 16.28 18.72
CA ARG A 206 -9.69 17.46 17.84
C ARG A 206 -8.98 17.15 16.53
N GLU A 207 -9.71 17.25 15.43
CA GLU A 207 -9.19 17.17 14.07
C GLU A 207 -8.27 18.37 13.79
N GLN A 208 -7.20 18.11 13.06
CA GLN A 208 -6.18 19.11 12.75
C GLN A 208 -6.20 19.48 11.27
N ARG A 209 -5.80 20.71 11.00
CA ARG A 209 -5.46 21.25 9.68
C ARG A 209 -4.00 21.73 9.60
N ASP A 210 -3.22 21.38 10.62
CA ASP A 210 -1.81 21.79 10.70
C ASP A 210 -0.97 20.91 9.78
N PHE A 211 0.06 21.52 9.22
CA PHE A 211 0.94 20.90 8.24
C PHE A 211 2.38 21.04 8.74
N TRP A 212 3.11 19.94 8.63
CA TRP A 212 4.41 19.78 9.27
C TRP A 212 5.39 19.16 8.30
N LYS A 213 6.64 19.61 8.37
CA LYS A 213 7.77 19.06 7.63
C LYS A 213 8.87 18.68 8.61
N TRP A 214 9.27 17.41 8.59
CA TRP A 214 10.53 16.96 9.17
C TRP A 214 11.62 16.91 8.10
N ASN A 215 12.82 17.35 8.45
CA ASN A 215 14.00 17.29 7.59
C ASN A 215 15.02 16.32 8.20
N SER A 216 15.49 15.34 7.40
CA SER A 216 16.42 14.30 7.88
C SER A 216 17.87 14.77 8.04
N THR A 217 18.27 15.87 7.42
CA THR A 217 19.61 16.46 7.56
C THR A 217 19.73 17.29 8.83
N SER A 218 18.70 18.05 9.20
CA SER A 218 18.68 18.84 10.44
C SER A 218 18.06 18.09 11.62
N HIS A 219 17.43 16.93 11.37
CA HIS A 219 16.61 16.16 12.32
C HIS A 219 15.49 16.95 13.01
N THR A 220 15.07 18.09 12.45
CA THR A 220 14.07 18.99 13.07
C THR A 220 12.71 18.95 12.36
N TRP A 221 11.66 19.11 13.17
CA TRP A 221 10.32 19.42 12.70
C TRP A 221 10.14 20.93 12.50
N SER A 222 9.33 21.29 11.52
CA SER A 222 8.95 22.66 11.20
C SER A 222 7.46 22.73 10.85
N SER A 223 6.75 23.74 11.36
CA SER A 223 5.35 23.97 11.02
C SER A 223 5.25 24.80 9.75
N LEU A 224 4.56 24.28 8.74
CA LEU A 224 4.30 24.96 7.48
C LEU A 224 3.03 25.81 7.61
N LYS A 225 3.18 27.13 7.47
CA LYS A 225 2.08 28.09 7.61
C LYS A 225 1.24 28.15 6.33
N ASN A 226 0.06 27.54 6.37
CA ASN A 226 -0.88 27.53 5.26
C ASN A 226 -1.84 28.74 5.36
N LYS A 227 -1.82 29.65 4.39
CA LYS A 227 -2.82 30.74 4.25
C LYS A 227 -4.16 30.23 3.67
N SER A 228 -4.06 29.20 2.83
CA SER A 228 -5.15 28.47 2.17
C SER A 228 -4.83 26.96 2.23
N GLY A 229 -5.82 26.10 1.99
CA GLY A 229 -5.62 24.66 1.94
C GLY A 229 -6.85 23.88 2.42
N PRO A 230 -6.70 22.55 2.61
CA PRO A 230 -7.77 21.71 3.16
C PRO A 230 -8.24 22.21 4.53
N SER A 231 -9.48 21.87 4.89
CA SER A 231 -9.97 22.07 6.26
C SER A 231 -9.35 21.05 7.22
N ARG A 232 -9.97 20.81 8.38
CA ARG A 232 -9.47 19.77 9.29
C ARG A 232 -9.80 18.41 8.68
N LEU A 233 -8.83 17.50 8.59
CA LEU A 233 -9.06 16.19 7.97
C LEU A 233 -8.45 15.07 8.80
N MET A 234 -9.23 14.02 9.03
CA MET A 234 -8.75 12.70 9.44
C MET A 234 -9.18 11.63 8.43
N GLY A 235 -8.44 10.52 8.36
CA GLY A 235 -8.76 9.40 7.46
C GLY A 235 -8.74 9.76 5.97
N HIS A 236 -8.01 10.81 5.62
CA HIS A 236 -7.65 11.15 4.24
C HIS A 236 -6.39 10.39 3.85
N SER A 237 -6.23 10.10 2.56
CA SER A 237 -4.98 9.56 2.03
C SER A 237 -4.14 10.65 1.36
N ALA A 238 -2.83 10.41 1.25
CA ALA A 238 -1.93 11.30 0.54
C ALA A 238 -0.87 10.52 -0.25
N VAL A 239 -0.40 11.12 -1.34
CA VAL A 239 0.70 10.61 -2.18
C VAL A 239 1.61 11.77 -2.62
N ALA A 240 2.89 11.48 -2.85
CA ALA A 240 3.78 12.40 -3.55
C ALA A 240 3.60 12.26 -5.06
N TYR A 241 3.55 13.37 -5.79
CA TYR A 241 3.43 13.42 -7.25
C TYR A 241 4.22 14.60 -7.81
N LYS A 242 5.27 14.34 -8.59
CA LYS A 242 6.24 15.35 -9.04
C LYS A 242 6.71 16.19 -7.82
N ASP A 243 6.85 17.49 -8.00
CA ASP A 243 7.08 18.43 -6.89
C ASP A 243 5.77 18.79 -6.15
N SER A 244 4.97 17.81 -5.75
CA SER A 244 3.71 18.06 -5.02
C SER A 244 3.29 16.93 -4.08
N MET A 245 2.53 17.28 -3.05
CA MET A 245 1.73 16.36 -2.24
C MET A 245 0.27 16.47 -2.70
N LEU A 246 -0.34 15.34 -3.03
CA LEU A 246 -1.78 15.24 -3.25
C LEU A 246 -2.44 14.71 -1.96
N ILE A 247 -3.54 15.33 -1.55
CA ILE A 247 -4.43 14.84 -0.47
C ILE A 247 -5.82 14.62 -1.07
N PHE A 248 -6.39 13.44 -0.84
CA PHE A 248 -7.74 13.11 -1.28
C PHE A 248 -8.66 12.75 -0.11
N GLY A 249 -9.88 13.28 -0.15
CA GLY A 249 -10.99 12.92 0.72
C GLY A 249 -10.74 13.10 2.22
N GLY A 250 -11.18 12.12 3.02
CA GLY A 250 -11.19 12.20 4.48
C GLY A 250 -12.37 13.00 5.01
N GLY A 251 -12.33 13.45 6.27
CA GLY A 251 -13.39 14.30 6.82
C GLY A 251 -13.09 14.94 8.17
N GLU A 252 -13.97 15.86 8.56
CA GLU A 252 -13.99 16.49 9.91
C GLU A 252 -14.67 15.60 10.95
N SER A 253 -15.41 14.57 10.52
CA SER A 253 -15.94 13.52 11.37
C SER A 253 -16.09 12.22 10.58
N GLN A 254 -16.29 11.10 11.27
CA GLN A 254 -16.60 9.80 10.65
C GLN A 254 -17.90 9.82 9.80
N ASN A 255 -18.76 10.82 10.03
CA ASN A 255 -20.07 10.97 9.39
C ASN A 255 -20.10 12.11 8.36
N SER A 256 -18.97 12.82 8.16
CA SER A 256 -18.84 13.90 7.17
C SER A 256 -17.63 13.68 6.24
N PRO A 257 -17.58 12.54 5.52
CA PRO A 257 -16.55 12.30 4.51
C PRO A 257 -16.62 13.34 3.39
N LYS A 258 -15.53 13.42 2.62
CA LYS A 258 -15.33 14.32 1.48
C LYS A 258 -14.67 13.57 0.32
N ASN A 259 -14.76 14.14 -0.87
CA ASN A 259 -14.08 13.72 -2.10
C ASN A 259 -13.14 14.80 -2.67
N CYS A 260 -12.84 15.86 -1.90
CA CYS A 260 -12.01 16.96 -2.38
C CYS A 260 -10.56 16.49 -2.62
N LEU A 261 -10.01 16.85 -3.78
CA LEU A 261 -8.58 16.72 -4.08
C LEU A 261 -7.86 18.06 -3.86
N TRP A 262 -6.80 18.01 -3.07
CA TRP A 262 -5.92 19.14 -2.78
C TRP A 262 -4.49 18.85 -3.22
N ARG A 263 -3.83 19.84 -3.79
CA ARG A 263 -2.42 19.77 -4.21
C ARG A 263 -1.62 20.83 -3.45
N TYR A 264 -0.59 20.41 -2.72
CA TYR A 264 0.46 21.29 -2.22
C TYR A 264 1.66 21.20 -3.16
N ASN A 265 2.12 22.32 -3.69
CA ASN A 265 3.39 22.36 -4.43
C ASN A 265 4.54 22.67 -3.46
N PHE A 266 5.60 21.86 -3.47
CA PHE A 266 6.68 22.00 -2.48
C PHE A 266 7.60 23.21 -2.76
N THR A 267 7.83 23.56 -4.03
CA THR A 267 8.62 24.73 -4.44
C THR A 267 7.91 26.05 -4.11
N THR A 268 6.65 26.22 -4.51
CA THR A 268 5.87 27.45 -4.26
C THR A 268 5.27 27.51 -2.86
N GLN A 269 5.35 26.41 -2.10
CA GLN A 269 4.86 26.26 -0.73
C GLN A 269 3.38 26.63 -0.55
N SER A 270 2.56 26.35 -1.56
CA SER A 270 1.15 26.76 -1.63
C SER A 270 0.21 25.59 -1.89
N TRP A 271 -0.98 25.66 -1.27
CA TRP A 271 -2.10 24.76 -1.57
C TRP A 271 -3.00 25.34 -2.65
N GLY A 272 -3.38 24.50 -3.61
CA GLY A 272 -4.52 24.69 -4.49
C GLY A 272 -5.50 23.53 -4.39
N GLN A 273 -6.80 23.82 -4.49
CA GLN A 273 -7.78 22.76 -4.75
C GLN A 273 -7.69 22.39 -6.23
N VAL A 274 -7.69 21.10 -6.53
CA VAL A 274 -7.76 20.62 -7.92
C VAL A 274 -9.23 20.55 -8.30
N ALA A 275 -9.61 21.21 -9.39
CA ALA A 275 -10.97 21.13 -9.91
C ALA A 275 -11.21 19.72 -10.49
N THR A 276 -12.43 19.20 -10.36
CA THR A 276 -12.84 17.94 -10.98
C THR A 276 -13.76 18.23 -12.15
N LEU A 277 -13.65 17.48 -13.25
CA LEU A 277 -14.60 17.58 -14.35
C LEU A 277 -16.02 17.22 -13.88
N PRO A 278 -17.06 18.01 -14.21
CA PRO A 278 -18.44 17.73 -13.82
C PRO A 278 -18.89 16.31 -14.20
N GLY A 279 -19.63 15.66 -13.31
CA GLY A 279 -20.10 14.28 -13.51
C GLY A 279 -19.07 13.16 -13.28
N SER A 280 -17.76 13.48 -13.21
CA SER A 280 -16.71 12.45 -13.02
C SER A 280 -16.38 12.14 -11.55
N ASN A 281 -16.85 12.94 -10.59
CA ASN A 281 -16.39 12.90 -9.20
C ASN A 281 -16.52 11.52 -8.54
N PRO A 282 -15.47 11.02 -7.86
CA PRO A 282 -15.59 9.88 -6.95
C PRO A 282 -16.51 10.24 -5.77
N PRO A 283 -17.15 9.25 -5.12
CA PRO A 283 -17.98 9.47 -3.94
C PRO A 283 -17.13 10.00 -2.77
N ASP A 284 -17.79 10.65 -1.81
CA ASP A 284 -17.16 11.04 -0.54
C ASP A 284 -16.61 9.79 0.18
N LYS A 285 -15.33 9.80 0.58
CA LYS A 285 -14.66 8.63 1.18
C LYS A 285 -13.73 9.01 2.34
N ILE A 286 -13.76 8.23 3.41
CA ILE A 286 -12.84 8.29 4.56
C ILE A 286 -12.28 6.89 4.88
N HIS A 287 -11.02 6.80 5.30
CA HIS A 287 -10.26 5.54 5.48
C HIS A 287 -10.22 4.65 4.23
N HIS A 288 -10.21 5.29 3.06
CA HIS A 288 -9.76 4.69 1.80
C HIS A 288 -8.22 4.62 1.79
N CYS A 289 -7.63 4.02 0.76
CA CYS A 289 -6.20 4.15 0.47
C CYS A 289 -5.96 4.81 -0.90
N CYS A 290 -4.81 5.47 -1.08
CA CYS A 290 -4.36 6.00 -2.36
C CYS A 290 -3.04 5.34 -2.76
N ALA A 291 -2.94 4.90 -4.01
CA ALA A 291 -1.69 4.42 -4.62
C ALA A 291 -1.35 5.27 -5.85
N GLY A 292 -0.09 5.69 -5.95
CA GLY A 292 0.45 6.39 -7.12
C GLY A 292 1.29 5.45 -7.96
N LEU A 293 1.13 5.49 -9.28
CA LEU A 293 1.81 4.63 -10.25
C LEU A 293 2.35 5.48 -11.41
N GLY A 294 3.43 5.03 -12.03
CA GLY A 294 4.12 5.77 -13.08
C GLY A 294 5.29 6.61 -12.55
N PRO A 295 6.12 7.15 -13.47
CA PRO A 295 7.41 7.74 -13.14
C PRO A 295 7.33 8.94 -12.20
N SER A 296 6.25 9.72 -12.23
CA SER A 296 6.10 10.92 -11.40
C SER A 296 5.72 10.65 -9.95
N TYR A 297 5.37 9.40 -9.61
CA TYR A 297 5.09 8.97 -8.24
C TYR A 297 6.31 8.30 -7.58
N LYS A 298 7.37 8.00 -8.35
CA LYS A 298 8.66 7.57 -7.79
C LYS A 298 9.26 8.74 -7.01
N SER A 299 9.56 8.53 -5.73
CA SER A 299 10.31 9.51 -4.93
C SER A 299 11.72 9.64 -5.53
N ASN A 300 12.19 10.88 -5.72
CA ASN A 300 13.56 11.15 -6.14
C ASN A 300 14.55 10.87 -4.98
N SER A 301 14.69 9.59 -4.61
CA SER A 301 15.70 9.07 -3.68
C SER A 301 16.90 8.47 -4.40
N SER A 302 16.84 8.30 -5.72
CA SER A 302 18.04 8.12 -6.54
C SER A 302 18.83 9.43 -6.57
N SER A 303 20.02 9.40 -5.97
CA SER A 303 21.02 10.43 -6.21
C SER A 303 21.36 10.42 -7.70
N SER A 304 21.07 11.53 -8.38
CA SER A 304 21.40 11.68 -9.80
C SER A 304 22.91 11.74 -9.97
N SER A 305 23.50 10.65 -10.47
CA SER A 305 24.84 10.69 -11.06
C SER A 305 24.77 11.51 -12.35
N SER A 306 25.00 12.82 -12.22
CA SER A 306 25.19 13.70 -13.37
C SER A 306 26.36 13.21 -14.22
N GLY A 307 26.13 13.14 -15.54
CA GLY A 307 27.02 12.42 -16.45
C GLY A 307 28.43 12.99 -16.52
N ILE A 308 29.42 12.18 -16.14
CA ILE A 308 30.83 12.31 -16.55
C ILE A 308 31.30 10.91 -16.96
N GLN A 309 31.97 10.81 -18.12
CA GLN A 309 32.54 9.57 -18.66
C GLN A 309 33.60 8.97 -17.70
N PRO A 310 33.80 7.64 -17.67
CA PRO A 310 34.56 6.97 -16.63
C PRO A 310 36.08 7.14 -16.79
N GLY A 311 36.66 8.05 -16.01
CA GLY A 311 38.10 8.08 -15.74
C GLY A 311 38.50 6.99 -14.74
N LEU A 312 39.46 6.14 -15.12
CA LEU A 312 39.97 5.03 -14.31
C LEU A 312 40.54 5.53 -12.97
N LEU A 313 39.92 5.16 -11.84
CA LEU A 313 40.59 5.00 -10.53
C LEU A 313 39.71 4.19 -9.58
N GLY A 314 40.30 3.16 -8.95
CA GLY A 314 39.55 2.03 -8.40
C GLY A 314 38.79 2.30 -7.10
N GLY A 315 37.47 2.44 -7.20
CA GLY A 315 36.51 2.25 -6.10
C GLY A 315 35.60 1.07 -6.39
N LYS A 316 35.85 -0.10 -5.78
CA LYS A 316 35.00 -1.29 -6.00
C LYS A 316 33.58 -1.04 -5.48
N LEU A 317 32.62 -0.93 -6.40
CA LEU A 317 31.21 -1.23 -6.12
C LEU A 317 31.15 -2.61 -5.44
N ARG A 318 30.64 -2.64 -4.21
CA ARG A 318 30.50 -3.90 -3.46
C ARG A 318 29.18 -4.55 -3.88
N PRO A 319 29.17 -5.81 -4.35
CA PRO A 319 27.93 -6.54 -4.55
C PRO A 319 27.15 -6.63 -3.24
N PHE A 320 25.83 -6.45 -3.32
CA PHE A 320 24.92 -6.54 -2.19
C PHE A 320 25.00 -7.93 -1.55
N LYS A 321 25.65 -8.03 -0.39
CA LYS A 321 25.67 -9.27 0.42
C LYS A 321 24.70 -9.11 1.57
N ASN A 322 23.45 -9.50 1.33
CA ASN A 322 22.37 -9.46 2.30
C ASN A 322 22.61 -10.52 3.41
N LYS A 323 23.52 -10.22 4.35
CA LYS A 323 23.91 -11.10 5.47
C LYS A 323 22.80 -11.31 6.51
N CYS A 324 21.60 -10.76 6.28
CA CYS A 324 20.47 -10.78 7.20
C CYS A 324 19.50 -11.95 6.97
N PHE A 325 19.65 -12.68 5.85
CA PHE A 325 18.86 -13.86 5.53
C PHE A 325 19.79 -15.03 5.16
N PRO A 326 19.49 -16.27 5.55
CA PRO A 326 20.31 -17.41 5.17
C PRO A 326 20.28 -17.58 3.64
N ALA A 327 21.47 -17.66 3.04
CA ALA A 327 21.60 -18.07 1.64
C ALA A 327 21.10 -19.52 1.48
N PRO A 328 20.61 -19.92 0.29
CA PRO A 328 20.37 -21.33 0.00
C PRO A 328 21.67 -22.11 0.23
N LEU A 329 21.60 -23.21 0.99
CA LEU A 329 22.77 -24.06 1.22
C LEU A 329 23.23 -24.64 -0.12
N THR A 330 24.44 -24.30 -0.53
CA THR A 330 25.10 -24.94 -1.67
C THR A 330 25.27 -26.42 -1.38
N PHE A 331 24.82 -27.25 -2.31
CA PHE A 331 24.90 -28.71 -2.27
C PHE A 331 26.34 -29.16 -2.00
N LEU A 332 26.60 -29.69 -0.81
CA LEU A 332 27.79 -30.48 -0.50
C LEU A 332 27.36 -31.94 -0.55
N GLY A 333 27.80 -32.64 -1.59
CA GLY A 333 27.52 -34.06 -1.73
C GLY A 333 28.26 -34.87 -0.67
N SER A 334 27.53 -35.72 0.04
CA SER A 334 28.06 -36.89 0.72
C SER A 334 27.03 -37.99 0.65
N GLU A 335 27.44 -39.16 0.14
CA GLU A 335 26.59 -40.34 0.06
C GLU A 335 26.11 -40.76 1.46
N GLY A 336 24.89 -41.29 1.52
CA GLY A 336 24.23 -41.67 2.77
C GLY A 336 22.88 -42.31 2.48
N ALA A 337 22.91 -43.51 1.90
CA ALA A 337 21.70 -44.28 1.64
C ALA A 337 21.01 -44.65 2.97
N ILE A 338 19.71 -44.40 3.04
CA ILE A 338 18.81 -45.05 4.01
C ILE A 338 17.60 -45.52 3.21
N GLU A 339 17.30 -46.81 3.35
CA GLU A 339 16.30 -47.53 2.57
C GLU A 339 14.86 -47.12 2.95
N LEU A 340 13.97 -47.10 1.96
CA LEU A 340 12.53 -47.03 2.15
C LEU A 340 11.94 -48.41 1.87
N GLU A 341 11.65 -49.18 2.93
CA GLU A 341 10.91 -50.43 2.77
C GLU A 341 9.43 -50.19 2.44
N THR A 342 8.99 -50.92 1.42
CA THR A 342 7.67 -50.86 0.80
C THR A 342 6.65 -51.65 1.62
N PHE A 343 5.45 -51.11 1.87
CA PHE A 343 4.26 -51.94 2.06
C PHE A 343 3.04 -51.38 1.32
N SER A 344 2.43 -52.23 0.51
CA SER A 344 1.24 -51.99 -0.30
C SER A 344 -0.04 -52.48 0.43
N PRO A 345 -1.25 -52.12 -0.02
CA PRO A 345 -2.47 -52.22 0.80
C PRO A 345 -3.19 -53.57 0.67
N ASP A 346 -3.95 -53.94 1.71
CA ASP A 346 -5.31 -54.48 1.59
C ASP A 346 -5.90 -54.91 2.95
N ARG A 347 -7.09 -54.41 3.32
CA ARG A 347 -8.32 -55.22 3.45
C ARG A 347 -9.53 -54.49 4.05
N CYS A 348 -10.67 -54.80 3.43
CA CYS A 348 -12.02 -54.39 3.78
C CYS A 348 -12.44 -54.68 5.23
N TYR A 349 -13.28 -53.79 5.77
CA TYR A 349 -14.51 -54.19 6.46
C TYR A 349 -15.65 -53.27 5.99
N GLY A 350 -16.85 -53.82 5.80
CA GLY A 350 -17.98 -53.07 5.27
C GLY A 350 -19.30 -53.39 5.96
N SER A 351 -20.18 -52.39 6.01
CA SER A 351 -21.63 -52.49 6.21
C SER A 351 -22.21 -51.17 5.66
N LYS A 352 -23.06 -51.15 4.61
CA LYS A 352 -24.52 -51.42 4.65
C LYS A 352 -25.19 -50.67 5.82
N THR A 353 -26.21 -49.82 5.66
CA THR A 353 -27.13 -49.45 4.53
C THR A 353 -27.82 -48.12 4.95
N LEU A 354 -28.33 -47.19 4.13
CA LEU A 354 -29.48 -47.24 3.22
C LEU A 354 -29.69 -45.83 2.61
N ALA A 355 -30.22 -45.75 1.39
CA ALA A 355 -31.01 -44.60 0.89
C ALA A 355 -32.40 -45.13 0.48
N PRO A 356 -33.41 -44.26 0.27
CA PRO A 356 -33.68 -43.91 -1.13
C PRO A 356 -34.12 -42.46 -1.38
N SER A 357 -34.09 -42.12 -2.67
CA SER A 357 -34.47 -40.86 -3.33
C SER A 357 -35.97 -40.63 -3.50
N SER A 358 -36.36 -39.38 -3.74
CA SER A 358 -37.40 -39.05 -4.74
C SER A 358 -37.14 -37.70 -5.43
N ASN A 359 -37.36 -37.65 -6.74
CA ASN A 359 -37.30 -36.44 -7.59
C ASN A 359 -38.70 -35.79 -7.67
N LEU A 360 -38.78 -34.53 -8.10
CA LEU A 360 -39.84 -34.13 -9.04
C LEU A 360 -39.51 -32.89 -9.91
N ASP A 361 -39.83 -33.06 -11.19
CA ASP A 361 -39.76 -32.16 -12.36
C ASP A 361 -41.16 -31.53 -12.62
N THR A 362 -41.43 -30.50 -13.43
CA THR A 362 -40.70 -29.45 -14.19
C THR A 362 -41.77 -28.50 -14.77
N SER A 363 -41.51 -27.18 -14.96
CA SER A 363 -42.24 -26.39 -15.98
C SER A 363 -41.56 -25.05 -16.37
N THR A 364 -41.89 -24.59 -17.58
CA THR A 364 -41.19 -23.57 -18.38
C THR A 364 -42.11 -22.43 -18.84
N GLU A 365 -41.56 -21.48 -19.61
CA GLU A 365 -42.21 -20.36 -20.33
C GLU A 365 -42.60 -19.14 -19.45
N GLY A 366 -42.45 -17.88 -19.88
CA GLY A 366 -41.89 -17.30 -21.12
C GLY A 366 -42.68 -16.05 -21.55
N LEU A 367 -42.03 -14.96 -22.00
CA LEU A 367 -42.59 -13.91 -22.89
C LEU A 367 -41.56 -12.79 -23.22
N MET A 368 -41.76 -12.13 -24.37
CA MET A 368 -40.85 -11.10 -24.95
C MET A 368 -41.20 -9.65 -24.52
N GLY A 369 -40.28 -8.72 -24.75
CA GLY A 369 -40.56 -7.27 -24.76
C GLY A 369 -39.35 -6.42 -25.13
N THR A 370 -39.37 -5.79 -26.31
CA THR A 370 -38.32 -4.89 -26.84
C THR A 370 -38.51 -3.45 -26.36
N ASP A 371 -37.43 -2.72 -26.07
CA ASP A 371 -36.96 -1.65 -26.97
C ASP A 371 -35.63 -1.00 -26.55
N ALA A 372 -34.96 -0.36 -27.50
CA ALA A 372 -33.62 0.22 -27.33
C ALA A 372 -33.64 1.76 -27.25
N GLN A 373 -32.72 2.34 -26.48
CA GLN A 373 -32.19 3.67 -26.79
C GLN A 373 -30.69 3.79 -26.49
N ARG A 374 -29.91 4.01 -27.55
CA ARG A 374 -28.49 4.38 -27.52
C ARG A 374 -28.32 5.74 -26.85
N ILE A 375 -27.36 5.87 -25.93
CA ILE A 375 -26.63 7.12 -25.70
C ILE A 375 -25.12 6.80 -25.80
N GLY A 376 -24.41 7.64 -26.55
CA GLY A 376 -23.13 7.30 -27.19
C GLY A 376 -21.97 6.92 -26.28
N ASN A 377 -21.15 6.01 -26.81
CA ASN A 377 -19.80 5.73 -26.32
C ASN A 377 -18.92 6.99 -26.46
N CYS A 378 -18.34 7.46 -25.37
CA CYS A 378 -17.09 8.21 -25.42
C CYS A 378 -15.95 7.22 -25.13
N LEU A 379 -15.03 7.09 -26.09
CA LEU A 379 -14.06 6.00 -26.15
C LEU A 379 -13.09 6.06 -24.96
N THR A 380 -13.05 4.97 -24.18
CA THR A 380 -11.85 4.60 -23.43
C THR A 380 -10.71 4.32 -24.41
N PHE A 381 -9.46 4.52 -23.98
CA PHE A 381 -8.30 4.04 -24.75
C PHE A 381 -8.43 2.52 -24.92
N GLU A 382 -8.67 2.06 -26.15
CA GLU A 382 -8.60 0.64 -26.46
C GLU A 382 -7.15 0.18 -26.34
N ASN A 383 -6.84 -0.59 -25.29
CA ASN A 383 -5.51 -1.14 -25.01
C ASN A 383 -5.14 -2.30 -25.97
N LYS A 384 -5.42 -2.13 -27.27
CA LYS A 384 -5.18 -3.11 -28.35
C LYS A 384 -3.74 -3.07 -28.87
N SER A 385 -3.05 -1.94 -28.74
CA SER A 385 -1.63 -1.79 -29.13
C SER A 385 -0.71 -2.73 -28.34
N PHE A 386 -1.01 -3.02 -27.07
CA PHE A 386 -0.25 -4.00 -26.28
C PHE A 386 -0.56 -5.48 -26.63
N ARG A 387 -1.67 -5.78 -27.31
CA ARG A 387 -1.99 -7.16 -27.71
C ARG A 387 -1.32 -7.62 -29.00
N THR A 388 -0.82 -6.69 -29.81
CA THR A 388 -0.25 -7.01 -31.14
C THR A 388 1.23 -7.36 -31.12
N GLN A 389 1.87 -7.34 -29.94
CA GLN A 389 3.29 -7.63 -29.78
C GLN A 389 3.60 -8.99 -29.14
N TRP A 390 2.58 -9.76 -28.72
CA TRP A 390 2.74 -11.14 -28.24
C TRP A 390 1.86 -12.12 -29.03
N SER A 391 2.41 -12.72 -30.09
CA SER A 391 1.95 -14.00 -30.63
C SER A 391 2.85 -15.13 -30.14
N PRO A 392 2.32 -16.20 -29.52
CA PRO A 392 3.14 -17.27 -28.97
C PRO A 392 3.55 -18.28 -30.05
N THR A 393 4.67 -18.03 -30.73
CA THR A 393 5.34 -19.01 -31.60
C THR A 393 6.86 -18.91 -31.48
N GLU A 394 7.42 -19.96 -30.86
CA GLU A 394 8.81 -20.47 -30.91
C GLU A 394 9.90 -19.80 -30.04
N ASP A 395 10.44 -20.66 -29.15
CA ASP A 395 11.65 -20.69 -28.32
C ASP A 395 12.09 -19.53 -27.40
N PRO A 396 12.49 -19.83 -26.14
CA PRO A 396 12.92 -18.83 -25.17
C PRO A 396 14.44 -18.57 -25.25
N LEU A 397 14.81 -17.35 -25.65
CA LEU A 397 16.15 -16.79 -25.43
C LEU A 397 16.02 -15.39 -24.85
N ASP A 398 16.33 -15.27 -23.55
CA ASP A 398 16.81 -14.07 -22.85
C ASP A 398 16.31 -12.70 -23.36
N GLU A 399 15.01 -12.42 -23.22
CA GLU A 399 14.54 -11.03 -23.17
C GLU A 399 14.66 -10.49 -21.74
N GLU A 400 15.48 -9.47 -21.56
CA GLU A 400 15.68 -8.79 -20.27
C GLU A 400 14.38 -8.14 -19.77
N ASP A 401 14.07 -8.30 -18.46
CA ASP A 401 12.91 -7.69 -17.81
C ASP A 401 12.91 -6.15 -17.99
N GLN A 402 12.15 -5.65 -18.98
CA GLN A 402 11.95 -4.21 -19.18
C GLN A 402 11.05 -3.67 -18.06
N ASP A 403 11.64 -2.82 -17.20
CA ASP A 403 11.01 -2.15 -16.04
C ASP A 403 9.66 -1.50 -16.41
N VAL A 404 8.56 -2.22 -16.14
CA VAL A 404 7.20 -1.90 -16.61
C VAL A 404 6.75 -0.51 -16.13
N ASP A 405 7.25 -0.07 -14.98
CA ASP A 405 7.04 1.28 -14.46
C ASP A 405 7.47 2.41 -15.42
N GLN A 406 8.45 2.19 -16.31
CA GLN A 406 8.97 3.23 -17.21
C GLN A 406 8.02 3.56 -18.36
N HIS A 407 7.09 2.66 -18.68
CA HIS A 407 6.12 2.82 -19.75
C HIS A 407 4.68 3.00 -19.25
N LEU A 408 4.46 2.89 -17.93
CA LEU A 408 3.16 3.18 -17.32
C LEU A 408 2.91 4.70 -17.25
N PRO A 409 1.68 5.15 -17.61
CA PRO A 409 1.29 6.55 -17.41
C PRO A 409 1.18 6.87 -15.92
N ASP A 410 1.24 8.17 -15.60
CA ASP A 410 1.05 8.66 -14.24
C ASP A 410 -0.42 8.52 -13.80
N LEU A 411 -0.69 7.62 -12.85
CA LEU A 411 -2.02 7.31 -12.34
C LEU A 411 -2.09 7.43 -10.82
N LEU A 412 -3.13 8.12 -10.31
CA LEU A 412 -3.55 8.00 -8.92
C LEU A 412 -4.77 7.09 -8.85
N LEU A 413 -4.67 6.01 -8.06
CA LEU A 413 -5.80 5.15 -7.73
C LEU A 413 -6.27 5.43 -6.30
N VAL A 414 -7.58 5.61 -6.13
CA VAL A 414 -8.28 5.60 -4.83
C VAL A 414 -9.00 4.27 -4.68
N LEU A 415 -8.73 3.55 -3.59
CA LEU A 415 -9.25 2.21 -3.34
C LEU A 415 -10.12 2.18 -2.07
N GLY A 416 -11.35 1.67 -2.20
CA GLY A 416 -12.29 1.41 -1.12
C GLY A 416 -12.66 2.64 -0.27
N GLY A 417 -12.73 2.44 1.04
CA GLY A 417 -13.07 3.44 2.05
C GLY A 417 -14.57 3.50 2.42
N ARG A 418 -14.86 4.14 3.55
CA ARG A 418 -16.22 4.33 4.09
C ARG A 418 -16.87 5.59 3.48
N PRO A 419 -18.18 5.61 3.15
CA PRO A 419 -19.15 4.52 3.25
C PRO A 419 -18.86 3.38 2.30
N CYS A 420 -18.98 2.16 2.80
CA CYS A 420 -18.83 0.95 2.00
C CYS A 420 -20.17 0.50 1.45
N THR A 421 -20.17 0.01 0.21
CA THR A 421 -21.35 -0.58 -0.43
C THR A 421 -21.46 -2.05 -0.02
N ARG A 422 -22.55 -2.42 0.67
CA ARG A 422 -22.73 -3.79 1.20
C ARG A 422 -22.66 -4.83 0.09
N HIS A 423 -21.88 -5.88 0.32
CA HIS A 423 -21.68 -7.02 -0.60
C HIS A 423 -21.17 -6.64 -2.01
N SER A 424 -20.55 -5.46 -2.15
CA SER A 424 -19.90 -5.04 -3.39
C SER A 424 -18.40 -5.38 -3.41
N PRO A 425 -17.80 -5.52 -4.61
CA PRO A 425 -16.35 -5.51 -4.77
C PRO A 425 -15.77 -4.13 -4.42
N ILE A 426 -14.48 -4.08 -4.09
CA ILE A 426 -13.79 -2.83 -3.78
C ILE A 426 -13.92 -1.82 -4.93
N SER A 427 -14.25 -0.57 -4.62
CA SER A 427 -14.27 0.50 -5.63
C SER A 427 -12.85 0.95 -5.94
N ILE A 428 -12.44 0.92 -7.22
CA ILE A 428 -11.22 1.56 -7.72
C ILE A 428 -11.62 2.79 -8.54
N TRP A 429 -11.07 3.94 -8.18
CA TRP A 429 -11.20 5.19 -8.92
C TRP A 429 -9.84 5.65 -9.40
N GLN A 430 -9.66 5.73 -10.71
CA GLN A 430 -8.47 6.28 -11.34
C GLN A 430 -8.65 7.77 -11.57
N MET A 431 -7.66 8.57 -11.19
CA MET A 431 -7.51 9.95 -11.63
C MET A 431 -6.41 10.03 -12.68
N THR A 432 -6.72 10.70 -13.78
CA THR A 432 -5.72 11.22 -14.71
C THR A 432 -5.65 12.73 -14.57
N LEU A 433 -4.45 13.27 -14.32
CA LEU A 433 -4.23 14.71 -14.41
C LEU A 433 -4.14 15.11 -15.87
N THR A 434 -4.96 16.09 -16.25
CA THR A 434 -4.83 16.77 -17.56
C THR A 434 -3.69 17.79 -17.45
N ASP A 435 -2.46 17.30 -17.27
CA ASP A 435 -1.28 18.16 -17.34
C ASP A 435 -1.24 18.80 -18.75
N SER A 436 -1.13 20.13 -18.78
CA SER A 436 -1.17 21.00 -19.96
C SER A 436 0.22 21.43 -20.41
#